data_AF-A0A538RYM8-F1
#
_entry.id   AF-A0A538RYM8-F1
#
_cell.length_a   1.000
_cell.length_b   1.000
_cell.length_c   1.000
_cell.angle_alpha   90.00
_cell.angle_beta   90.00
_cell.angle_gamma   90.00
#
_symmetry.space_group_name_H-M   'P 1'
#
loop_
_entity.id
_entity.type
_entity.pdbx_description
1 polymer ?
#
loop_
_entity_poly.entity_id
_entity_poly.type
_entity_poly.pdbx_seq_one_letter_code
_entity_poly.pdbx_strand_id
1 'polypeptide(L)' 'MNMQEFLKNRQQFCPDELAKYAGKFVAWSPDGSRILASDDDEFRLDATIKASGHDPADVLVSFVPYPDEVILGGGGIVE' A
#
# COMPACT_ATOMS: atom_id res chain seq x y z
N MET A 1 -1.64 16.32 -4.77
CA MET A 1 -0.91 15.28 -4.02
C MET A 1 -0.30 15.89 -2.75
N ASN A 2 -1.00 15.84 -1.61
CA ASN A 2 -0.50 16.40 -0.34
C ASN A 2 0.34 15.35 0.40
N MET A 3 1.66 15.45 0.23
CA MET A 3 2.62 14.51 0.85
C MET A 3 2.57 14.52 2.40
N GLN A 4 2.10 15.62 3.00
CA GLN A 4 1.90 15.74 4.45
C GLN A 4 0.73 14.91 4.98
N GLU A 5 -0.37 14.82 4.21
CA GLU A 5 -1.52 14.00 4.58
C GLU A 5 -1.16 12.51 4.47
N PHE A 6 -0.43 12.12 3.42
CA PHE A 6 0.12 10.76 3.28
C PHE A 6 0.98 10.34 4.48
N LEU A 7 1.91 11.20 4.92
CA LEU A 7 2.79 10.89 6.05
C LEU A 7 2.04 10.78 7.39
N LYS A 8 1.03 11.62 7.62
CA LYS A 8 0.17 11.53 8.81
C LYS A 8 -0.70 10.28 8.79
N ASN A 9 -1.31 9.99 7.66
CA ASN A 9 -2.15 8.82 7.48
C ASN A 9 -1.37 7.51 7.67
N ARG A 10 -0.18 7.41 7.06
CA ARG A 10 0.69 6.24 7.20
C ARG A 10 1.18 6.04 8.64
N GLN A 11 1.41 7.11 9.40
CA GLN A 11 1.77 7.03 10.83
C GLN A 11 0.59 6.65 11.73
N GLN A 12 -0.64 6.97 11.34
CA GLN A 12 -1.86 6.59 12.06
C GLN A 12 -2.36 5.20 11.72
N PHE A 13 -1.86 4.61 10.62
CA PHE A 13 -2.23 3.27 10.22
C PHE A 13 -1.77 2.27 11.28
N CYS A 14 -2.70 1.45 11.78
CA CYS A 14 -2.40 0.55 12.88
C CYS A 14 -1.30 -0.45 12.48
N PRO A 15 -0.18 -0.51 13.22
CA PRO A 15 0.92 -1.42 12.88
C PRO A 15 0.50 -2.90 12.97
N ASP A 16 -0.48 -3.23 13.83
CA ASP A 16 -1.04 -4.58 13.94
C ASP A 16 -1.82 -5.01 12.69
N GLU A 17 -2.57 -4.08 12.07
CA GLU A 17 -3.23 -4.34 10.80
C GLU A 17 -2.23 -4.43 9.66
N LEU A 18 -1.19 -3.57 9.65
CA LEU A 18 -0.14 -3.65 8.65
C LEU A 18 0.64 -4.98 8.73
N ALA A 19 0.87 -5.48 9.94
CA ALA A 19 1.52 -6.78 10.15
C ALA A 19 0.75 -7.96 9.54
N LYS A 20 -0.58 -7.87 9.36
CA LYS A 20 -1.37 -8.90 8.67
C LYS A 20 -1.08 -8.97 7.17
N TYR A 21 -0.57 -7.88 6.61
CA TYR A 21 -0.19 -7.78 5.21
C TYR A 21 1.32 -7.91 5.00
N ALA A 22 2.09 -8.21 6.07
CA ALA A 22 3.52 -8.47 5.99
C ALA A 22 3.82 -9.58 4.97
N GLY A 23 4.77 -9.31 4.08
CA GLY A 23 5.14 -10.19 2.97
C GLY A 23 4.21 -10.11 1.75
N LYS A 24 3.25 -9.17 1.71
CA LYS A 24 2.26 -9.04 0.63
C LYS A 24 2.32 -7.68 -0.04
N PHE A 25 1.80 -7.61 -1.27
CA PHE A 25 1.52 -6.37 -1.95
C PHE A 25 0.20 -5.79 -1.48
N VAL A 26 0.18 -4.48 -1.23
CA VAL A 26 -1.00 -3.75 -0.80
C VAL A 26 -1.23 -2.55 -1.71
N ALA A 27 -2.48 -2.33 -2.08
CA ALA A 27 -2.92 -1.18 -2.84
C ALA A 27 -3.47 -0.15 -1.86
N TRP A 28 -2.84 1.00 -1.78
CA TRP A 28 -3.29 2.13 -0.98
C TRP A 28 -4.17 3.06 -1.80
N SER A 29 -5.14 3.70 -1.15
CA SER A 29 -5.79 4.89 -1.73
C SER A 29 -4.75 5.98 -2.05
N PRO A 30 -5.00 6.86 -3.04
CA PRO A 30 -4.09 7.96 -3.37
C PRO A 30 -3.74 8.86 -2.17
N ASP A 31 -4.65 8.99 -1.20
CA ASP A 31 -4.43 9.74 0.05
C ASP A 31 -3.57 9.00 1.11
N GLY A 32 -3.17 7.74 0.86
CA GLY A 32 -2.43 6.90 1.80
C GLY A 32 -3.17 6.60 3.10
N SER A 33 -4.48 6.88 3.16
CA SER A 33 -5.31 6.74 4.36
C SER A 33 -5.74 5.30 4.65
N ARG A 34 -5.81 4.46 3.62
CA ARG A 34 -6.32 3.08 3.74
C ARG A 34 -5.77 2.18 2.65
N ILE A 35 -5.70 0.90 2.98
CA ILE A 35 -5.48 -0.19 2.04
C ILE A 35 -6.83 -0.54 1.41
N LEU A 36 -6.91 -0.45 0.08
CA LEU A 36 -8.07 -0.83 -0.72
C LEU A 36 -8.06 -2.31 -1.07
N ALA A 37 -6.87 -2.86 -1.35
CA ALA A 37 -6.68 -4.27 -1.69
C ALA A 37 -5.32 -4.77 -1.19
N SER A 38 -5.20 -6.08 -0.99
CA SER A 38 -3.94 -6.72 -0.63
C SER A 38 -3.88 -8.12 -1.21
N ASP A 39 -2.78 -8.45 -1.86
CA ASP A 39 -2.58 -9.74 -2.53
C ASP A 39 -1.09 -10.14 -2.49
N ASP A 40 -0.83 -11.43 -2.63
CA ASP A 40 0.54 -11.97 -2.70
C ASP A 40 1.19 -11.70 -4.07
N ASP A 41 0.37 -11.45 -5.09
CA ASP A 41 0.75 -11.21 -6.48
C ASP A 41 0.30 -9.82 -6.94
N GLU A 42 1.20 -9.02 -7.49
CA GLU A 42 0.88 -7.71 -8.09
C GLU A 42 -0.18 -7.81 -9.21
N PHE A 43 -0.15 -8.89 -10.00
CA PHE A 43 -1.14 -9.14 -11.05
C PHE A 43 -2.54 -9.41 -10.49
N ARG A 44 -2.62 -10.12 -9.36
CA ARG A 44 -3.90 -10.35 -8.67
C ARG A 44 -4.38 -9.07 -8.02
N LEU A 45 -3.47 -8.30 -7.44
CA LEU A 45 -3.78 -7.00 -6.84
C LEU A 45 -4.40 -6.05 -7.87
N ASP A 46 -3.82 -5.91 -9.07
CA ASP A 46 -4.37 -5.09 -10.16
C ASP A 46 -5.79 -5.55 -10.56
N ALA A 47 -6.01 -6.86 -10.68
CA ALA A 47 -7.33 -7.41 -10.95
C ALA A 47 -8.32 -7.12 -9.82
N THR A 48 -7.90 -7.22 -8.55
CA THR A 48 -8.70 -6.89 -7.37
C THR A 48 -9.06 -5.41 -7.34
N ILE A 49 -8.11 -4.51 -7.59
CA ILE A 49 -8.32 -3.06 -7.65
C ILE A 49 -9.38 -2.73 -8.72
N LYS A 50 -9.22 -3.28 -9.94
CA LYS A 50 -10.17 -3.10 -11.03
C LYS A 50 -11.54 -3.69 -10.70
N ALA A 51 -11.59 -4.86 -10.07
CA ALA A 51 -12.84 -5.50 -9.65
C ALA A 51 -13.58 -4.69 -8.58
N SER A 52 -12.85 -3.98 -7.72
CA SER A 52 -13.41 -3.02 -6.76
C SER A 52 -13.87 -1.70 -7.40
N GLY A 53 -13.64 -1.51 -8.71
CA GLY A 53 -14.01 -0.29 -9.43
C GLY A 53 -13.04 0.87 -9.21
N HIS A 54 -11.84 0.60 -8.68
CA HIS A 54 -10.76 1.56 -8.57
C HIS A 54 -9.84 1.47 -9.79
N ASP A 55 -9.25 2.59 -10.16
CA ASP A 55 -8.26 2.61 -11.23
C ASP A 55 -6.87 2.27 -10.66
N PRO A 56 -6.15 1.28 -11.22
CA PRO A 56 -4.80 0.94 -10.75
C PRO A 56 -3.80 2.09 -10.87
N ALA A 57 -4.06 3.09 -11.73
CA ALA A 57 -3.22 4.28 -11.85
C ALA A 57 -3.50 5.33 -10.75
N ASP A 58 -4.66 5.26 -10.10
CA ASP A 58 -5.04 6.15 -8.99
C ASP A 58 -4.68 5.58 -7.63
N VAL A 59 -4.38 4.27 -7.55
CA VAL A 59 -3.95 3.60 -6.32
C VAL A 59 -2.44 3.48 -6.26
N LEU A 60 -1.91 3.50 -5.03
CA LEU A 60 -0.49 3.32 -4.78
C LEU A 60 -0.22 1.88 -4.36
N VAL A 61 0.37 1.10 -5.25
CA VAL A 61 0.82 -0.25 -4.91
C VAL A 61 2.13 -0.17 -4.14
N SER A 62 2.21 -0.85 -3.01
CA SER A 62 3.40 -0.95 -2.18
C SER A 62 3.55 -2.36 -1.63
N PHE A 63 4.79 -2.82 -1.47
CA PHE A 63 5.07 -4.10 -0.82
C PHE A 63 5.30 -3.85 0.67
N VAL A 64 4.66 -4.66 1.52
CA VAL A 64 4.86 -4.58 2.98
C VAL A 64 5.93 -5.59 3.38
N PRO A 65 7.16 -5.17 3.72
CA PRO A 65 8.14 -6.09 4.28
C PRO A 65 7.73 -6.56 5.68
N TYR A 66 8.29 -7.68 6.13
CA TYR A 66 8.04 -8.18 7.48
C TYR A 66 8.49 -7.14 8.52
N PRO A 67 7.81 -7.02 9.68
CA PRO A 67 8.13 -6.01 10.69
C PRO A 67 9.55 -6.11 11.28
N ASP A 68 10.22 -7.25 11.10
CA ASP A 68 11.65 -7.44 11.44
C ASP A 68 12.59 -6.78 10.41
N GLU A 69 12.11 -6.57 9.19
CA GLU A 69 12.85 -5.99 8.08
C GLU A 69 12.47 -4.50 7.95
N VAL A 70 13.18 -3.67 8.72
CA VAL A 70 13.02 -2.20 8.70
C VAL A 70 13.52 -1.66 7.36
N ILE A 71 12.64 -1.63 6.35
CA ILE A 71 12.81 -0.76 5.19
C ILE A 71 11.74 0.34 5.27
N LEU A 72 12.15 1.44 5.89
CA LEU A 72 11.50 2.74 5.85
C LEU A 72 11.40 3.22 4.39
N GLY A 73 10.21 3.13 3.81
CA GLY A 73 9.87 3.86 2.59
C GLY A 73 9.68 3.00 1.35
N GLY A 74 8.51 2.37 1.23
CA GLY A 74 7.98 1.97 -0.08
C GLY A 74 7.55 3.21 -0.87
N GLY A 75 8.53 3.97 -1.35
CA GLY A 75 8.32 5.17 -2.16
C GLY A 75 9.61 5.58 -2.87
N GLY A 76 9.75 5.13 -4.12
CA GLY A 76 10.83 5.46 -5.06
C GLY A 76 11.92 4.39 -5.10
N ILE A 77 12.35 3.82 -6.22
CA ILE A 77 12.45 4.34 -7.60
C ILE A 77 12.55 3.14 -8.57
N VAL A 78 11.99 3.25 -9.77
CA VAL A 78 12.61 2.63 -10.96
C VAL A 78 12.90 3.76 -11.93
N GLU A 79 14.11 3.71 -12.49
CA GLU A 79 14.90 4.78 -13.12
C GLU A 79 14.23 5.52 -14.29
#